data_AF-A0A820UED8-F1
#
_entry.id   AF-A0A820UED8-F1
#
_cell.length_a   1.000
_cell.length_b   1.000
_cell.length_c   1.000
_cell.angle_alpha   90.00
_cell.angle_beta   90.00
_cell.angle_gamma   90.00
#
_symmetry.space_group_name_H-M   'P 1'
#
loop_
_entity.id
_entity.type
_entity.pdbx_description
1 polymer ?
#
loop_
_entity_poly.entity_id
_entity_poly.type
_entity_poly.pdbx_seq_one_letter_code
_entity_poly.pdbx_strand_id
1 'polypeptide(L)'
;MSNTSLYSFRFEHTEIEIPYTDIIFHIYPPWTYIISFGSCLLYLFLISIVFPLLTSMLSSKVQHLLGKIHHVLLFIYSLFSFSITLFYVTKAKEMTNWSNYLCFPIPPWLRIVSMTFTISKIWEWFDTAILISKG
;
A
#
# COMPACT_ATOMS: atom_id res chain seq x y z
N MET A 1 -31.61 28.04 -4.62
CA MET A 1 -30.77 27.44 -3.56
C MET A 1 -29.93 26.36 -4.20
N SER A 2 -28.70 26.67 -4.61
CA SER A 2 -27.77 25.70 -5.18
C SER A 2 -27.17 24.88 -4.05
N ASN A 3 -27.49 23.59 -3.96
CA ASN A 3 -26.78 22.63 -3.13
C ASN A 3 -25.37 22.45 -3.70
N THR A 4 -24.46 23.35 -3.35
CA THR A 4 -23.02 23.16 -3.54
C THR A 4 -22.56 22.16 -2.49
N SER A 5 -22.60 20.87 -2.83
CA SER A 5 -21.83 19.85 -2.11
C SER A 5 -20.37 20.31 -2.11
N LEU A 6 -19.88 20.76 -0.96
CA LEU A 6 -18.61 21.50 -0.81
C LEU A 6 -17.37 20.69 -1.23
N TYR A 7 -17.49 19.37 -1.40
CA TYR A 7 -16.50 18.51 -2.03
C TYR A 7 -17.21 17.34 -2.72
N SER A 8 -17.10 17.20 -4.05
CA SER A 8 -17.50 15.98 -4.75
C SER A 8 -16.25 15.20 -5.16
N PHE A 9 -15.91 14.16 -4.41
CA PHE A 9 -14.93 13.17 -4.84
C PHE A 9 -15.58 12.30 -5.92
N ARG A 10 -15.41 12.68 -7.19
CA ARG A 10 -15.82 11.88 -8.35
C ARG A 10 -14.58 11.20 -8.93
N PHE A 11 -14.50 9.88 -8.80
CA PHE A 11 -13.57 9.08 -9.57
C PHE A 11 -14.24 8.77 -10.91
N GLU A 12 -13.96 9.55 -11.95
CA GLU A 12 -14.53 9.31 -13.30
C GLU A 12 -14.07 7.96 -13.84
N HIS A 13 -12.79 7.64 -13.64
CA HIS A 13 -12.17 6.33 -13.82
C HIS A 13 -10.80 6.34 -13.15
N THR A 14 -10.29 5.17 -12.81
CA THR A 14 -8.90 5.01 -12.35
C THR A 14 -8.10 4.39 -13.48
N GLU A 15 -7.06 5.08 -13.92
CA GLU A 15 -6.11 4.58 -14.90
C GLU A 15 -4.92 3.94 -14.18
N ILE A 16 -4.71 2.66 -14.43
CA ILE A 16 -3.54 1.93 -13.96
C ILE A 16 -2.73 1.58 -15.19
N GLU A 17 -1.64 2.31 -15.40
CA GLU A 17 -0.64 1.95 -16.39
C GLU A 17 0.22 0.82 -15.83
N ILE A 18 0.16 -0.37 -16.44
CA ILE A 18 1.03 -1.47 -16.02
C ILE A 18 2.45 -1.16 -16.49
N PRO A 19 3.43 -1.11 -15.57
CA PRO A 19 4.79 -0.73 -15.92
C PRO A 19 5.38 -1.73 -16.92
N TYR A 20 6.10 -1.20 -17.91
CA TYR A 20 6.76 -1.96 -18.99
C TYR A 20 5.80 -2.69 -19.95
N THR A 21 4.54 -2.26 -20.00
CA THR A 21 3.58 -2.70 -21.00
C THR A 21 2.83 -1.50 -21.56
N ASP A 22 2.38 -1.56 -22.81
CA ASP A 22 1.50 -0.54 -23.40
C ASP A 22 0.03 -0.70 -22.97
N ILE A 23 -0.21 -1.42 -21.87
CA ILE A 23 -1.54 -1.76 -21.39
C ILE A 23 -1.94 -0.77 -20.32
N ILE A 24 -2.95 0.03 -20.63
CA ILE A 24 -3.62 0.92 -19.68
C ILE A 24 -4.91 0.24 -19.23
N PHE A 25 -4.99 -0.07 -17.94
CA PHE A 25 -6.21 -0.58 -17.33
C PHE A 25 -7.08 0.58 -16.87
N HIS A 26 -8.27 0.69 -17.45
CA HIS A 26 -9.27 1.65 -17.03
C HIS A 26 -10.28 0.96 -16.11
N ILE A 27 -10.30 1.35 -14.84
CA ILE A 27 -11.31 0.91 -13.87
C ILE A 27 -12.37 1.99 -13.82
N TYR A 28 -13.54 1.68 -14.38
CA TYR A 28 -14.69 2.58 -14.36
C TYR A 28 -15.58 2.34 -13.13
N PRO A 29 -16.34 3.36 -12.68
CA PRO A 29 -17.47 3.15 -11.79
C PRO A 29 -18.40 2.03 -12.28
N PRO A 30 -18.95 1.19 -11.39
CA PRO A 30 -18.89 1.26 -9.93
C PRO A 30 -17.66 0.58 -9.30
N TRP A 31 -16.78 -0.03 -10.10
CA TRP A 31 -15.72 -0.91 -9.60
C TRP A 31 -14.70 -0.21 -8.72
N THR A 32 -14.39 1.06 -9.00
CA THR A 32 -13.55 1.90 -8.14
C THR A 32 -14.12 1.99 -6.73
N TYR A 33 -15.42 2.30 -6.60
CA TYR A 33 -16.11 2.36 -5.31
C TYR A 33 -16.18 1.00 -4.63
N ILE A 34 -16.42 -0.08 -5.39
CA ILE A 34 -16.47 -1.45 -4.85
C ILE A 34 -15.10 -1.84 -4.29
N ILE A 35 -14.00 -1.53 -4.97
CA ILE A 35 -12.65 -1.85 -4.51
C ILE A 35 -12.29 -1.02 -3.26
N SER A 36 -12.55 0.29 -3.28
CA SER A 36 -12.25 1.17 -2.15
C SER A 36 -13.09 0.86 -0.91
N PHE A 37 -14.42 0.75 -1.07
CA PHE A 37 -15.31 0.45 0.06
C PHE A 37 -15.20 -1.02 0.48
N GLY A 38 -15.07 -1.93 -0.49
CA GLY A 38 -14.90 -3.35 -0.25
C GLY A 38 -13.60 -3.66 0.48
N SER A 39 -12.49 -2.98 0.18
CA SER A 39 -11.24 -3.14 0.95
C SER A 39 -11.37 -2.67 2.40
N CYS A 40 -12.14 -1.60 2.66
CA CYS A 40 -12.44 -1.17 4.02
C CYS A 40 -13.30 -2.20 4.77
N LEU A 41 -14.38 -2.69 4.16
CA LEU A 41 -15.22 -3.73 4.73
C LEU A 41 -14.44 -5.04 4.97
N LEU A 42 -13.59 -5.42 4.03
CA LEU A 42 -12.71 -6.58 4.15
C LEU A 42 -11.76 -6.42 5.33
N TYR A 43 -11.12 -5.26 5.49
CA TYR A 43 -10.24 -5.00 6.62
C TYR A 43 -11.00 -5.10 7.96
N LEU A 44 -12.19 -4.50 8.05
CA LEU A 44 -13.05 -4.60 9.23
C LEU A 44 -13.43 -6.06 9.53
N PHE A 45 -13.80 -6.84 8.51
CA PHE A 45 -14.08 -8.26 8.66
C PHE A 45 -12.86 -9.06 9.16
N LEU A 46 -11.67 -8.76 8.61
CA LEU A 46 -10.42 -9.41 9.01
C LEU A 46 -10.11 -9.16 10.49
N ILE A 47 -10.17 -7.91 10.95
CA ILE A 47 -9.85 -7.57 12.35
C ILE A 47 -10.90 -8.09 13.34
N SER A 48 -12.18 -8.13 12.95
CA SER A 48 -13.26 -8.52 13.86
C SER A 48 -13.44 -10.04 13.97
N ILE A 49 -13.17 -10.80 12.92
CA ILE A 49 -13.50 -12.23 12.86
C ILE A 49 -12.26 -13.07 12.57
N VAL A 50 -11.56 -12.81 11.47
CA VAL A 50 -10.52 -13.72 10.96
C VAL A 50 -9.28 -13.72 11.86
N PHE A 51 -8.77 -12.55 12.22
CA PHE A 51 -7.56 -12.44 13.05
C PHE A 51 -7.75 -12.98 14.48
N PRO A 52 -8.88 -12.70 15.19
CA PRO A 52 -9.17 -13.35 16.46
C PRO A 52 -9.28 -14.87 16.35
N LEU A 53 -9.98 -15.38 15.32
CA LEU A 53 -10.13 -16.82 15.10
C LEU A 53 -8.77 -17.49 14.84
N LEU A 54 -7.97 -16.92 13.94
CA LEU A 54 -6.62 -17.41 13.64
C LEU A 54 -5.75 -17.43 14.90
N THR A 55 -5.81 -16.37 15.69
CA THR A 55 -5.12 -16.29 16.99
C THR A 55 -5.54 -17.44 17.90
N SER A 56 -6.84 -17.71 18.05
CA SER A 56 -7.33 -18.76 18.95
C SER A 56 -6.87 -20.17 18.55
N MET A 57 -6.58 -20.40 17.27
CA MET A 57 -6.15 -21.70 16.75
C MET A 57 -4.63 -21.91 16.84
N LEU A 58 -3.84 -20.84 16.85
CA LEU A 58 -2.38 -20.94 16.87
C LEU A 58 -1.82 -20.97 18.30
N SER A 59 -0.77 -21.78 18.50
CA SER A 59 0.01 -21.73 19.74
C SER A 59 0.75 -20.40 19.89
N SER A 60 0.85 -19.89 21.12
CA SER A 60 1.60 -18.66 21.46
C SER A 60 3.04 -18.64 20.92
N LYS A 61 3.72 -19.81 20.90
CA LYS A 61 5.09 -19.91 20.32
C LYS A 61 5.09 -19.59 18.82
N VAL A 62 4.09 -20.06 18.09
CA VAL A 62 3.97 -19.85 16.64
C VAL A 62 3.60 -18.40 16.35
N GLN A 63 2.67 -17.82 17.11
CA GLN A 63 2.29 -16.41 16.99
C GLN A 63 3.49 -15.48 17.18
N HIS A 64 4.31 -15.73 18.22
CA HIS A 64 5.52 -14.93 18.45
C HIS A 64 6.55 -15.08 17.32
N LEU A 65 6.73 -16.28 16.78
CA LEU A 65 7.63 -16.51 15.64
C LEU A 65 7.13 -15.78 14.38
N LEU A 66 5.83 -15.87 14.07
CA LEU A 66 5.22 -15.18 12.94
C LEU A 66 5.38 -13.66 13.08
N GLY A 67 5.13 -13.11 14.27
CA GLY A 67 5.33 -11.68 14.52
C GLY A 67 6.77 -11.25 14.31
N LYS A 68 7.75 -12.05 14.78
CA LYS A 68 9.17 -11.76 14.55
C LYS A 68 9.53 -11.79 13.07
N ILE A 69 9.10 -12.82 12.33
CA ILE A 69 9.35 -12.95 10.89
C ILE A 69 8.73 -11.77 10.14
N HIS A 70 7.48 -11.44 10.44
CA HIS A 70 6.75 -10.32 9.85
C HIS A 70 7.49 -8.99 9.99
N HIS A 71 7.88 -8.62 11.21
CA HIS A 71 8.61 -7.37 11.45
C HIS A 71 10.00 -7.36 10.80
N VAL A 72 10.71 -8.50 10.77
CA VAL A 72 12.00 -8.60 10.09
C VAL A 72 11.85 -8.40 8.58
N LEU A 73 10.85 -9.03 7.96
CA LEU A 73 10.58 -8.87 6.53
C LEU A 73 10.18 -7.43 6.19
N LEU A 74 9.30 -6.81 6.98
CA LEU A 74 8.93 -5.40 6.81
C LEU A 74 10.13 -4.46 6.96
N PHE A 75 11.00 -4.72 7.94
CA PHE A 75 12.22 -3.95 8.14
C PHE A 75 13.15 -4.06 6.93
N ILE A 76 13.42 -5.27 6.45
CA ILE A 76 14.27 -5.52 5.27
C ILE A 76 13.68 -4.83 4.03
N TYR A 77 12.37 -4.98 3.80
CA TYR A 77 11.69 -4.37 2.67
C TYR A 77 11.74 -2.84 2.72
N SER A 78 11.48 -2.25 3.90
CA SER A 78 11.51 -0.80 4.09
C SER A 78 12.91 -0.24 3.90
N LEU A 79 13.93 -0.91 4.46
CA LEU A 79 15.33 -0.53 4.30
C LEU A 79 15.77 -0.62 2.83
N PHE A 80 15.35 -1.67 2.12
CA PHE A 80 15.63 -1.83 0.69
C PHE A 80 14.99 -0.71 -0.13
N SER A 81 13.70 -0.46 0.07
CA SER A 81 12.94 0.60 -0.63
C SER A 81 13.51 2.00 -0.36
N PHE A 82 13.92 2.25 0.90
CA PHE A 82 14.60 3.49 1.26
C PHE A 82 15.97 3.61 0.58
N SER A 83 16.79 2.55 0.64
CA SER A 83 18.14 2.58 0.11
C SER A 83 18.17 2.74 -1.41
N ILE A 84 17.28 2.07 -2.14
CA ILE A 84 17.20 2.17 -3.59
C ILE A 84 16.76 3.57 -4.05
N THR A 85 15.74 4.13 -3.39
CA THR A 85 15.27 5.49 -3.67
C THR A 85 16.34 6.52 -3.32
N LEU A 86 16.99 6.39 -2.16
CA LEU A 86 18.05 7.31 -1.73
C LEU A 86 19.27 7.26 -2.68
N PHE A 87 19.70 6.05 -3.06
CA PHE A 87 20.80 5.86 -4.01
C PHE A 87 20.49 6.56 -5.34
N TYR A 88 19.27 6.38 -5.86
CA TYR A 88 18.87 7.00 -7.12
C TYR A 88 18.84 8.53 -7.03
N VAL A 89 18.14 9.07 -6.03
CA VAL A 89 18.01 10.52 -5.83
C VAL A 89 19.39 11.18 -5.69
N THR A 90 20.32 10.51 -5.01
CA THR A 90 21.71 10.98 -4.87
C THR A 90 22.48 10.93 -6.19
N LYS A 91 22.35 9.83 -6.95
CA LYS A 91 23.04 9.66 -8.24
C LYS A 91 22.51 10.60 -9.32
N ALA A 92 21.20 10.82 -9.35
CA ALA A 92 20.52 11.69 -10.31
C ALA A 92 20.66 13.19 -9.98
N LYS A 93 21.29 13.53 -8.84
CA LYS A 93 21.42 14.92 -8.32
C LYS A 93 20.06 15.62 -8.17
N GLU A 94 18.99 14.86 -7.98
CA GLU A 94 17.62 15.36 -7.90
C GLU A 94 17.41 16.22 -6.64
N MET A 95 18.17 15.97 -5.56
CA MET A 95 18.14 16.83 -4.37
C MET A 95 18.58 18.27 -4.65
N THR A 96 19.49 18.47 -5.62
CA THR A 96 20.02 19.81 -5.96
C THR A 96 19.20 20.52 -7.03
N ASN A 97 18.45 19.80 -7.84
CA ASN A 97 17.61 20.32 -8.92
C ASN A 97 16.13 19.94 -8.71
N TRP A 98 15.63 20.18 -7.50
CA TRP A 98 14.29 19.79 -7.07
C TRP A 98 13.17 20.30 -7.99
N SER A 99 13.28 21.53 -8.48
CA SER A 99 12.28 22.13 -9.39
C SER A 99 12.14 21.35 -10.70
N ASN A 100 13.25 20.84 -11.24
CA ASN A 100 13.24 20.06 -12.45
C ASN A 100 12.67 18.66 -12.19
N TYR A 101 13.00 18.05 -11.05
CA TYR A 101 12.50 16.74 -10.65
C TYR A 101 10.96 16.66 -10.61
N LEU A 102 10.30 17.70 -10.09
CA LEU A 102 8.83 17.76 -10.00
C LEU A 102 8.12 17.79 -11.36
N CYS A 103 8.82 18.24 -12.41
CA CYS A 103 8.25 18.44 -13.75
C CYS A 103 8.55 17.27 -14.70
N PHE A 104 9.35 16.28 -14.29
CA PHE A 104 9.62 15.10 -15.09
C PHE A 104 8.60 13.98 -14.80
N PRO A 105 8.20 13.20 -15.83
CA PRO A 105 7.36 12.04 -15.62
C PRO A 105 8.08 11.03 -14.71
N ILE A 106 7.31 10.42 -13.81
CA ILE A 106 7.82 9.45 -12.82
C ILE A 106 8.53 8.30 -13.56
N PRO A 107 9.81 8.02 -13.23
CA PRO A 107 10.57 7.00 -13.93
C PRO A 107 10.00 5.59 -13.66
N PRO A 108 10.03 4.67 -14.63
CA PRO A 108 9.35 3.37 -14.53
C PRO A 108 9.73 2.52 -13.30
N TRP A 109 11.00 2.58 -12.87
CA TRP A 109 11.46 1.82 -11.70
C TRP A 109 10.84 2.35 -10.39
N LEU A 110 10.62 3.67 -10.28
CA LEU A 110 10.00 4.30 -9.11
C LEU A 110 8.51 3.94 -9.04
N ARG A 111 7.87 3.69 -10.20
CA ARG A 111 6.50 3.16 -10.25
C ARG A 111 6.43 1.76 -9.65
N ILE A 112 7.37 0.86 -9.96
CA ILE A 112 7.43 -0.46 -9.31
C ILE A 112 7.58 -0.30 -7.81
N VAL A 113 8.54 0.52 -7.35
CA VAL A 113 8.76 0.76 -5.92
C VAL A 113 7.50 1.30 -5.25
N SER A 114 6.75 2.19 -5.91
CA SER A 114 5.47 2.72 -5.42
C SER A 114 4.38 1.64 -5.34
N MET A 115 4.26 0.77 -6.34
CA MET A 115 3.32 -0.35 -6.32
C MET A 115 3.65 -1.35 -5.20
N THR A 116 4.91 -1.76 -5.07
CA THR A 116 5.32 -2.67 -4.00
C THR A 116 5.15 -2.02 -2.62
N PHE A 117 5.36 -0.70 -2.52
CA PHE A 117 5.12 0.05 -1.28
C PHE A 117 3.63 0.13 -0.94
N THR A 118 2.76 0.21 -1.94
CA THR A 118 1.30 0.13 -1.74
C THR A 118 0.90 -1.27 -1.24
N ILE A 119 1.49 -2.33 -1.81
CA ILE A 119 1.26 -3.71 -1.34
C ILE A 119 1.78 -3.89 0.09
N SER A 120 2.90 -3.26 0.47
CA SER A 120 3.40 -3.35 1.84
C SER A 120 2.44 -2.74 2.86
N LYS A 121 1.56 -1.79 2.47
CA LYS A 121 0.49 -1.29 3.35
C LYS A 121 -0.60 -2.31 3.64
N ILE A 122 -0.90 -3.19 2.68
CA ILE A 122 -1.79 -4.33 2.93
C ILE A 122 -1.08 -5.34 3.84
N TRP A 123 0.22 -5.57 3.63
CA TRP A 123 1.02 -6.42 4.50
C TRP A 123 1.08 -5.89 5.94
N GLU A 124 1.15 -4.57 6.15
CA GLU A 124 1.07 -3.93 7.48
C GLU A 124 -0.26 -4.21 8.22
N TRP A 125 -1.33 -4.67 7.57
CA TRP A 125 -2.55 -5.11 8.27
C TRP A 125 -2.29 -6.26 9.24
N PHE A 126 -1.26 -7.08 9.00
CA PHE A 126 -0.83 -8.13 9.91
C PHE A 126 -0.26 -7.59 11.24
N ASP A 127 0.16 -6.33 11.32
CA ASP A 127 0.52 -5.70 12.60
C ASP A 127 -0.70 -5.69 13.54
N THR A 128 -1.90 -5.46 12.99
CA THR A 128 -3.14 -5.52 13.75
C THR A 128 -3.44 -6.96 14.20
N ALA A 129 -3.20 -7.96 13.34
CA ALA A 129 -3.35 -9.37 13.71
C ALA A 129 -2.40 -9.77 14.86
N ILE A 130 -1.15 -9.33 14.80
CA ILE A 130 -0.15 -9.57 15.85
C ILE A 130 -0.55 -8.87 17.15
N LEU A 131 -1.08 -7.65 17.08
CA LEU A 131 -1.57 -6.93 18.24
C LEU A 131 -2.73 -7.68 18.90
N ILE A 132 -3.76 -8.04 18.12
CA ILE A 132 -4.90 -8.86 18.58
C ILE A 132 -4.41 -10.16 19.22
N SER A 133 -3.34 -10.76 18.68
CA SER A 133 -2.80 -12.01 19.22
C SER A 133 -2.20 -11.91 20.62
N LYS A 134 -1.84 -10.69 21.06
CA LYS A 134 -1.24 -10.44 22.37
C LYS A 134 -2.27 -10.16 23.46
N GLY A 135 -3.54 -9.98 23.10
CA GLY A 135 -4.61 -9.50 23.99
C GLY A 135 -4.53 -8.00 24.23
#